data_AF-A0A196ME03-F1
#
_entry.id   AF-A0A196ME03-F1
#
_cell.length_a   1.000
_cell.length_b   1.000
_cell.length_c   1.000
_cell.angle_alpha   90.00
_cell.angle_beta   90.00
_cell.angle_gamma   90.00
#
_symmetry.space_group_name_H-M   'P 1'
#
loop_
_entity.id
_entity.type
_entity.pdbx_description
1 polymer ?
#
loop_
_entity_poly.entity_id
_entity_poly.type
_entity_poly.pdbx_seq_one_letter_code
_entity_poly.pdbx_strand_id
1 'polypeptide(L)' 'MQDMGEGSCPFAFNTDPATFKVGDSVSYRVTGSLAGFPFAGVLLEVHEDHVVLTSDPDDKASRMRGTRESRPLVREEDVC' A
#
# COMPACT_ATOMS: atom_id res chain seq x y z
N MET A 1 -7.15 -18.71 -15.18
CA MET A 1 -6.37 -17.46 -15.26
C MET A 1 -7.12 -16.44 -14.41
N GLN A 2 -6.64 -16.09 -13.22
CA GLN A 2 -7.27 -15.01 -12.45
C GLN A 2 -6.82 -13.70 -13.11
N ASP A 3 -7.70 -13.18 -13.94
CA ASP A 3 -7.59 -11.88 -14.60
C ASP A 3 -7.51 -10.81 -13.51
N MET A 4 -6.30 -10.30 -13.29
CA MET A 4 -6.06 -9.13 -12.45
C MET A 4 -6.47 -7.88 -13.25
N GLY A 5 -7.78 -7.68 -13.35
CA GLY A 5 -8.40 -6.36 -13.47
C GLY A 5 -8.28 -5.66 -14.81
N GLU A 6 -8.71 -6.28 -15.91
CA GLU A 6 -9.25 -5.52 -17.05
C GLU A 6 -10.72 -5.17 -16.74
N GLY A 7 -10.93 -4.13 -15.92
CA GLY A 7 -12.27 -3.66 -15.64
C GLY A 7 -12.22 -2.52 -14.65
N SER A 8 -12.34 -1.29 -15.17
CA SER A 8 -12.54 -0.01 -14.47
C SER A 8 -12.91 -0.16 -12.98
N CYS A 9 -11.93 -0.46 -12.13
CA CYS A 9 -12.05 -0.20 -10.72
C CYS A 9 -12.15 1.32 -10.62
N PRO A 10 -13.25 1.90 -10.10
CA PRO A 10 -13.37 3.35 -9.96
C PRO A 10 -12.29 3.93 -9.03
N PHE A 11 -11.57 3.06 -8.31
CA PHE A 11 -10.39 3.37 -7.53
C PHE A 11 -9.13 3.15 -8.35
N ALA A 12 -8.53 4.25 -8.81
CA ALA A 12 -7.18 4.25 -9.35
C ALA A 12 -6.19 4.23 -8.17
N PHE A 13 -5.42 3.17 -8.05
CA PHE A 13 -4.30 3.12 -7.11
C PHE A 13 -3.05 3.69 -7.77
N ASN A 14 -2.30 4.50 -7.04
CA ASN A 14 -0.97 4.88 -7.49
C ASN A 14 -0.03 3.67 -7.39
N THR A 15 0.58 3.30 -8.52
CA THR A 15 1.54 2.20 -8.63
C THR A 15 2.93 2.67 -9.08
N ASP A 16 3.14 3.98 -9.20
CA ASP A 16 4.41 4.58 -9.56
C ASP A 16 5.10 5.19 -8.32
N PRO A 17 6.17 4.54 -7.80
CA PRO A 17 6.86 4.99 -6.60
C PRO A 17 7.53 6.37 -6.74
N ALA A 18 7.82 6.83 -7.96
CA ALA A 18 8.38 8.15 -8.19
C ALA A 18 7.34 9.27 -8.01
N THR A 19 6.05 8.94 -8.14
CA THR A 19 4.93 9.89 -8.05
C THR A 19 4.20 9.85 -6.71
N PHE A 20 4.61 8.94 -5.81
CA PHE A 20 4.01 8.78 -4.49
C PHE A 20 4.01 10.10 -3.72
N LYS A 21 2.83 10.46 -3.22
CA LYS A 21 2.61 11.60 -2.33
C LYS A 21 1.72 11.19 -1.17
N VAL A 22 1.83 11.93 -0.07
CA VAL A 22 0.95 11.79 1.09
C VAL A 22 -0.50 11.99 0.65
N GLY A 23 -1.38 11.08 1.07
CA GLY A 23 -2.79 11.03 0.70
C GLY A 23 -3.10 10.17 -0.53
N ASP A 24 -2.10 9.64 -1.24
CA ASP A 24 -2.36 8.71 -2.35
C ASP A 24 -2.84 7.35 -1.83
N SER A 25 -3.86 6.83 -2.49
CA SER A 25 -4.31 5.44 -2.34
C SER A 25 -3.37 4.52 -3.11
N VAL A 26 -2.79 3.54 -2.43
CA VAL A 26 -1.87 2.55 -3.01
C VAL A 26 -2.36 1.14 -2.68
N SER A 27 -2.03 0.18 -3.55
CA SER A 27 -2.16 -1.23 -3.20
C SER A 27 -0.86 -1.74 -2.60
N TYR A 28 -0.91 -2.24 -1.37
CA TYR A 28 0.24 -2.84 -0.70
C TYR A 28 0.09 -4.35 -0.57
N ARG A 29 1.19 -5.01 -0.21
CA ARG A 29 1.31 -6.44 0.05
C ARG A 29 1.86 -6.62 1.46
N VAL A 30 1.55 -7.76 2.06
CA VAL A 30 2.09 -8.14 3.38
C VAL A 30 2.91 -9.42 3.24
N THR A 31 3.99 -9.55 3.99
CA THR A 31 4.75 -10.81 4.10
C THR A 31 4.00 -11.84 4.96
N GLY A 32 4.58 -13.04 5.14
CA GLY A 32 4.04 -14.03 6.09
C GLY A 32 2.77 -14.73 5.61
N SER A 33 1.80 -14.90 6.51
CA SER A 33 0.55 -15.64 6.29
C SER A 33 -0.40 -14.89 5.34
N LEU A 34 -0.25 -13.57 5.25
CA LEU A 34 -1.02 -12.70 4.36
C LEU A 34 -0.35 -12.54 2.97
N ALA A 35 0.78 -13.22 2.73
CA ALA A 35 1.47 -13.19 1.45
C ALA A 35 0.57 -13.76 0.34
N GLY A 36 0.17 -12.88 -0.58
CA GLY A 36 -0.69 -13.20 -1.72
C GLY A 36 -2.02 -12.44 -1.73
N PHE A 37 -2.42 -11.84 -0.60
CA PHE A 37 -3.60 -10.98 -0.55
C PHE A 37 -3.27 -9.54 -0.98
N PRO A 38 -4.06 -8.93 -1.88
CA PRO A 38 -3.96 -7.51 -2.17
C PRO A 38 -4.67 -6.70 -1.08
N PHE A 39 -3.97 -5.72 -0.52
CA PHE A 39 -4.53 -4.74 0.40
C PHE A 39 -4.52 -3.35 -0.23
N ALA A 40 -5.37 -2.46 0.30
CA ALA A 40 -5.43 -1.06 -0.08
C ALA A 40 -5.11 -0.21 1.16
N GLY A 41 -4.30 0.83 0.99
CA GLY A 41 -3.95 1.75 2.05
C GLY A 41 -3.68 3.15 1.52
N VAL A 42 -3.55 4.11 2.43
CA VAL A 42 -3.27 5.51 2.12
C VAL A 42 -1.88 5.86 2.61
N LEU A 43 -1.08 6.50 1.74
CA LEU A 43 0.25 6.98 2.11
C LEU A 43 0.15 8.12 3.13
N LEU A 44 0.76 7.94 4.29
CA LEU A 44 0.89 8.97 5.32
C LEU A 44 2.23 9.72 5.20
N GLU A 45 3.29 9.03 4.81
CA GLU A 45 4.63 9.61 4.60
C GLU A 45 5.34 8.92 3.42
N VAL A 46 6.14 9.67 2.68
CA VAL A 46 6.93 9.16 1.55
C VAL A 46 8.38 9.56 1.75
N HIS A 47 9.25 8.57 1.91
CA HIS A 47 10.70 8.73 2.10
C HIS A 47 11.46 8.25 0.87
N GLU A 48 12.79 8.41 0.81
CA GLU A 48 13.58 7.96 -0.35
C GLU A 48 13.62 6.44 -0.47
N ASP A 49 13.76 5.71 0.64
CA ASP A 49 13.89 4.24 0.68
C ASP A 49 12.59 3.50 1.02
N HIS A 50 11.63 4.18 1.65
CA HIS A 50 10.42 3.53 2.18
C HIS A 50 9.20 4.47 2.16
N VAL A 51 8.03 3.92 2.44
CA VAL A 51 6.80 4.67 2.65
C VAL A 51 6.18 4.28 3.98
N VAL A 52 5.39 5.18 4.54
CA VAL A 52 4.52 4.90 5.69
C VAL A 52 3.10 5.01 5.19
N LEU A 53 2.30 3.98 5.45
CA LEU A 53 0.90 3.91 5.01
C LEU A 53 0.01 3.41 6.13
N THR A 54 -1.28 3.68 6.02
CA THR A 54 -2.33 3.14 6.91
C THR A 54 -3.34 2.33 6.11
N SER A 55 -3.88 1.28 6.73
CA SER A 55 -5.04 0.52 6.26
C SER A 55 -6.34 1.23 6.61
N ASP A 56 -6.32 2.12 7.60
CA ASP A 56 -7.47 2.88 8.09
C ASP A 56 -7.21 4.39 7.94
N PRO A 57 -7.86 5.07 6.97
CA PRO A 57 -7.68 6.50 6.77
C PRO A 57 -8.24 7.36 7.91
N ASP A 58 -9.15 6.83 8.72
CA ASP A 58 -9.71 7.51 9.90
C ASP A 58 -8.77 7.37 11.11
N ASP A 59 -7.98 6.30 11.18
CA ASP A 59 -6.93 6.11 12.19
C ASP A 59 -5.51 6.44 11.67
N LYS A 60 -5.09 7.69 11.89
CA LYS A 60 -3.73 8.16 11.54
C LYS A 60 -2.64 7.74 12.53
N ALA A 61 -3.01 7.10 13.65
CA ALA A 61 -2.04 6.52 14.58
C ALA A 61 -1.58 5.14 14.09
N SER A 62 -2.46 4.43 13.36
CA SER A 62 -2.11 3.22 12.62
C SER A 62 -1.12 3.57 11.50
N ARG A 63 0.14 3.16 11.67
CA ARG A 63 1.24 3.46 10.75
C ARG A 63 2.04 2.20 10.48
N MET A 64 1.98 1.74 9.23
CA MET A 64 2.72 0.59 8.76
C MET A 64 3.84 1.04 7.84
N ARG A 65 5.05 0.54 8.07
CA ARG A 65 6.18 0.80 7.19
C ARG A 65 6.17 -0.19 6.02
N GLY A 66 6.23 0.35 4.80
CA GLY A 66 6.32 -0.43 3.57
C GLY A 66 7.53 -0.03 2.71
N THR A 67 7.95 -0.91 1.82
CA THR A 67 8.98 -0.59 0.80
C THR A 67 8.46 0.42 -0.22
N ARG A 68 9.37 1.25 -0.78
CA ARG A 68 9.01 2.19 -1.85
C ARG A 68 9.15 1.54 -3.23
N GLU A 69 8.20 0.69 -3.56
CA GLU A 69 8.09 0.02 -4.85
C GLU A 69 6.65 0.13 -5.39
N SER A 70 6.39 -0.32 -6.62
CA SER A 70 5.07 -0.18 -7.26
C SER A 70 3.90 -0.72 -6.43
N ARG A 71 4.16 -1.71 -5.56
CA ARG A 71 3.23 -2.18 -4.54
C ARG A 71 3.98 -2.33 -3.22
N PRO A 72 3.87 -1.36 -2.29
CA PRO A 72 4.61 -1.38 -1.04
C PRO A 72 4.50 -2.73 -0.34
N LEU A 73 5.62 -3.26 0.13
CA LEU A 73 5.66 -4.49 0.91
C LEU A 73 5.81 -4.13 2.39
N VAL A 74 4.77 -4.42 3.16
CA VAL A 74 4.72 -4.27 4.61
C VAL A 74 5.06 -5.62 5.23
N ARG A 75 5.79 -5.64 6.34
CA ARG A 75 6.03 -6.88 7.08
C ARG A 75 4.81 -7.22 7.91
N GLU A 76 4.48 -8.50 8.04
CA GLU A 76 3.35 -8.94 8.89
C GLU A 76 3.43 -8.39 10.33
N GLU A 77 4.63 -8.28 10.89
CA GLU A 77 4.88 -7.71 12.22
C GLU A 77 4.57 -6.21 12.33
N ASP A 78 4.62 -5.49 11.20
CA ASP A 78 4.36 -4.05 11.10
C ASP A 78 2.89 -3.76 10.75
N VAL A 79 2.08 -4.79 10.47
CA VAL A 79 0.65 -4.61 10.18
C VAL A 79 -0.10 -4.27 11.47
N CYS A 80 -0.93 -3.23 11.40
CA CYS A 80 -1.78 -2.78 12.51
C CYS A 80 -3.05 -3.62 12.65
#